data_AF-A0A933D6P9-F1
#
_entry.id   AF-A0A933D6P9-F1
#
_cell.length_a   1.000
_cell.length_b   1.000
_cell.length_c   1.000
_cell.angle_alpha   90.00
_cell.angle_beta   90.00
_cell.angle_gamma   90.00
#
_symmetry.space_group_name_H-M   'P 1'
#
loop_
_entity.id
_entity.type
_entity.pdbx_description
1 polymer ?
#
loop_
_entity_poly.entity_id
_entity_poly.type
_entity_poly.pdbx_seq_one_letter_code
_entity_poly.pdbx_strand_id
1 'polypeptide(L)' 'MECLGYNPLAAAPTTLGQRIKLYRRLHGLSQKRFAKELGIDPTTLARWEKGESKPSNKLKKRLFTFLSGILSTGE' A
#
# COMPACT_ATOMS: atom_id res chain seq x y z
N MET A 1 1.36 20.47 -7.36
CA MET A 1 1.53 19.01 -7.49
C MET A 1 2.58 18.60 -6.46
N GLU A 2 2.13 18.34 -5.22
CA GLU A 2 3.03 18.10 -4.09
C GLU A 2 3.61 16.69 -4.20
N CYS A 3 4.81 16.61 -4.78
CA CYS A 3 5.66 15.43 -4.74
C CYS A 3 6.19 15.28 -3.30
N LEU A 4 5.32 14.84 -2.39
CA LEU A 4 5.59 14.75 -0.95
C LEU A 4 6.89 13.99 -0.65
N GLY A 5 7.87 14.74 -0.14
CA GLY A 5 9.10 14.26 0.49
C GLY A 5 8.80 13.51 1.79
N TYR A 6 8.31 12.28 1.66
CA TYR A 6 8.17 11.36 2.78
C TYR A 6 9.27 10.31 2.67
N ASN A 7 10.29 10.42 3.55
CA ASN A 7 11.34 9.42 3.70
C ASN A 7 10.76 8.19 4.45
N PRO A 8 10.40 7.09 3.77
CA PRO A 8 9.70 5.97 4.39
C PRO A 8 10.66 4.97 5.08
N LEU A 9 11.95 5.30 5.19
CA LEU A 9 12.98 4.39 5.69
C LEU A 9 13.26 4.52 7.19
N ALA A 10 12.68 5.52 7.87
CA ALA A 10 12.93 5.73 9.30
C ALA A 10 12.19 4.73 10.22
N ALA A 11 11.18 4.03 9.71
CA ALA A 11 10.47 2.99 10.46
C ALA A 11 9.92 1.92 9.51
N ALA A 12 10.24 0.64 9.79
CA ALA A 12 9.63 -0.49 9.11
C ALA A 12 8.09 -0.35 9.13
N PRO A 13 7.38 -0.65 8.03
CA PRO A 13 5.94 -0.43 7.97
C PRO A 13 5.20 -1.36 8.93
N THR A 14 4.73 -0.82 10.05
CA THR A 14 4.07 -1.59 11.12
C THR A 14 2.60 -1.88 10.81
N THR A 15 2.00 -1.05 9.96
CA THR A 15 0.59 -1.17 9.56
C THR A 15 0.42 -1.62 8.10
N LEU A 16 -0.73 -2.21 7.78
CA LEU A 16 -1.07 -2.59 6.40
C LEU A 16 -1.08 -1.38 5.46
N GLY A 17 -1.59 -0.22 5.93
CA GLY A 17 -1.60 1.01 5.16
C GLY A 17 -0.20 1.49 4.78
N GLN A 18 0.75 1.41 5.70
CA GLN A 18 2.15 1.73 5.42
C GLN A 18 2.79 0.75 4.44
N ARG A 19 2.49 -0.56 4.56
CA ARG A 19 2.99 -1.58 3.62
C ARG A 19 2.49 -1.34 2.19
N ILE A 20 1.21 -1.01 2.06
CA ILE A 20 0.59 -0.63 0.79
C ILE A 20 1.27 0.62 0.20
N LYS A 21 1.44 1.66 1.01
CA LYS A 21 2.09 2.90 0.60
C LYS A 21 3.53 2.67 0.16
N LEU A 22 4.27 1.84 0.88
CA LEU A 22 5.64 1.47 0.56
C LEU A 22 5.71 0.73 -0.79
N TYR A 23 4.92 -0.35 -0.97
CA TYR A 23 4.84 -1.09 -2.24
C TYR A 23 4.56 -0.13 -3.40
N ARG A 24 3.53 0.69 -3.25
CA ARG A 24 3.12 1.63 -4.28
C ARG A 24 4.24 2.61 -4.65
N ARG A 25 5.01 3.10 -3.66
CA ARG A 25 6.14 4.01 -3.89
C ARG A 25 7.34 3.31 -4.53
N LEU A 26 7.69 2.12 -4.06
CA LEU A 26 8.78 1.31 -4.64
C LEU A 26 8.52 1.00 -6.12
N HIS A 27 7.27 0.77 -6.49
CA HIS A 27 6.86 0.50 -7.87
C HIS A 27 6.48 1.76 -8.67
N GLY A 28 6.68 2.97 -8.14
CA GLY A 28 6.37 4.22 -8.86
C GLY A 28 4.88 4.43 -9.19
N LEU A 29 3.98 3.75 -8.46
CA LEU A 29 2.55 3.75 -8.72
C LEU A 29 1.85 4.95 -8.05
N SER A 30 0.85 5.51 -8.73
CA SER A 30 -0.08 6.47 -8.11
C SER A 30 -1.19 5.72 -7.39
N GLN A 31 -1.85 6.38 -6.41
CA GLN A 31 -3.00 5.78 -5.70
C GLN A 31 -4.08 5.35 -6.70
N LYS A 32 -4.37 6.20 -7.70
CA LYS A 32 -5.35 5.90 -8.75
C LYS A 32 -4.99 4.66 -9.57
N ARG A 33 -3.72 4.51 -9.97
CA ARG A 33 -3.27 3.32 -10.72
C ARG A 33 -3.38 2.06 -9.88
N PHE A 34 -2.85 2.09 -8.66
CA PHE A 34 -2.87 0.90 -7.81
C PHE A 34 -4.29 0.51 -7.38
N ALA A 35 -5.16 1.48 -7.10
CA ALA A 35 -6.58 1.23 -6.83
C ALA A 35 -7.28 0.56 -8.03
N LYS A 36 -6.98 1.01 -9.25
CA LYS A 36 -7.50 0.39 -10.48
C LYS A 36 -7.04 -1.06 -10.62
N GLU A 37 -5.77 -1.37 -10.34
CA GLU A 37 -5.27 -2.75 -10.36
C GLU A 37 -5.91 -3.64 -9.29
N LEU A 38 -6.27 -3.07 -8.14
CA LEU A 38 -7.01 -3.75 -7.08
C LEU A 38 -8.52 -3.85 -7.36
N GLY A 39 -9.04 -3.09 -8.33
CA GLY A 39 -10.48 -2.99 -8.62
C GLY A 39 -11.26 -2.27 -7.52
N ILE A 40 -10.66 -1.27 -6.87
CA ILE A 40 -11.29 -0.48 -5.80
C ILE A 40 -11.26 1.01 -6.12
N ASP A 41 -12.04 1.79 -5.37
CA ASP A 41 -11.99 3.24 -5.46
C ASP A 41 -10.66 3.81 -4.91
N PRO A 42 -10.03 4.81 -5.56
CA PRO A 42 -8.81 5.45 -5.06
C PRO A 42 -8.95 6.06 -3.66
N THR A 43 -10.14 6.54 -3.29
CA THR A 43 -10.45 7.08 -1.96
C THR A 43 -10.42 5.97 -0.91
N THR A 44 -10.92 4.78 -1.25
CA THR A 44 -10.83 3.60 -0.39
C THR A 44 -9.38 3.22 -0.13
N LEU A 45 -8.54 3.23 -1.17
CA LEU A 45 -7.11 2.99 -1.02
C LEU A 45 -6.44 4.05 -0.13
N ALA A 46 -6.77 5.33 -0.33
CA ALA A 46 -6.22 6.42 0.48
C ALA A 46 -6.58 6.28 1.97
N ARG A 47 -7.83 5.88 2.29
CA ARG A 47 -8.27 5.59 3.66
C ARG A 47 -7.49 4.42 4.27
N TRP A 48 -7.18 3.38 3.49
CA TRP A 48 -6.34 2.28 3.97
C TRP A 48 -4.91 2.73 4.25
N GLU A 49 -4.30 3.53 3.36
CA GLU A 49 -2.94 4.07 3.57
C GLU A 49 -2.85 4.96 4.81
N LYS A 50 -3.94 5.64 5.18
CA LYS A 50 -4.06 6.46 6.40
C LYS A 50 -4.46 5.67 7.65
N GLY A 51 -4.85 4.40 7.52
CA GLY A 51 -5.34 3.58 8.63
C GLY A 51 -6.78 3.87 9.08
N GLU A 52 -7.51 4.72 8.35
CA GLU A 52 -8.90 5.09 8.63
C GLU A 52 -9.88 3.94 8.33
N SER A 53 -9.49 3.01 7.48
CA SER A 53 -10.31 1.84 7.13
C SER A 53 -9.43 0.63 6.84
N LYS A 54 -10.02 -0.57 6.93
CA LYS A 54 -9.33 -1.85 6.72
C LYS A 54 -9.96 -2.59 5.53
N PRO A 55 -9.15 -3.22 4.66
CA PRO A 55 -9.66 -4.04 3.58
C PRO A 55 -10.38 -5.28 4.11
N SER A 56 -11.40 -5.73 3.38
CA SER A 56 -12.06 -7.01 3.61
C SER A 56 -11.09 -8.18 3.39
N ASN A 57 -11.41 -9.36 3.95
CA ASN A 57 -10.53 -10.53 3.85
C ASN A 57 -10.21 -10.96 2.40
N LYS A 58 -11.15 -10.81 1.46
CA LYS A 58 -10.91 -11.06 0.02
C LYS A 58 -9.81 -10.13 -0.55
N LEU A 59 -9.88 -8.84 -0.22
CA LEU A 59 -8.92 -7.84 -0.67
C LEU A 59 -7.57 -7.98 0.02
N LYS A 60 -7.54 -8.40 1.30
CA LYS A 60 -6.28 -8.75 1.98
C LYS A 60 -5.53 -9.86 1.27
N LYS A 61 -6.23 -10.92 0.83
CA LYS A 61 -5.60 -12.01 0.06
C LYS A 61 -4.99 -11.50 -1.24
N ARG A 62 -5.73 -10.66 -1.98
CA ARG A 62 -5.26 -10.05 -3.23
C ARG A 62 -4.07 -9.11 -3.00
N LEU A 63 -4.11 -8.29 -1.94
CA LEU A 63 -2.98 -7.46 -1.51
C LEU A 63 -1.76 -8.32 -1.13
N PHE A 64 -1.96 -9.45 -0.46
CA PHE A 64 -0.86 -10.34 -0.10
C PHE A 64 -0.16 -10.91 -1.33
N THR A 65 -0.88 -11.14 -2.43
CA THR A 65 -0.28 -11.52 -3.73
C THR A 65 0.67 -10.45 -4.27
N PHE A 66 0.38 -9.16 -4.06
CA PHE A 66 1.29 -8.07 -4.46
C PHE A 66 2.43 -7.88 -3.45
N LEU A 67 2.11 -7.95 -2.15
CA LEU A 67 3.05 -7.66 -1.08
C LEU A 67 4.02 -8.82 -0.79
N SER A 68 3.73 -10.05 -1.22
CA SER A 68 4.60 -11.22 -0.98
C SER A 68 6.04 -10.98 -1.45
N GLY A 69 6.22 -10.28 -2.56
CA GLY A 69 7.55 -9.95 -3.11
C GLY A 69 8.38 -8.98 -2.25
N ILE A 70 7.79 -8.28 -1.28
CA ILE A 70 8.50 -7.37 -0.36
C ILE A 70 8.82 -8.07 0.97
N LEU A 71 8.11 -9.14 1.31
CA LEU A 71 8.19 -9.80 2.62
C LEU A 71 9.21 -10.92 2.69
N SER A 72 9.90 -11.23 1.59
CA SER A 72 11.01 -12.21 1.57
C SER A 72 12.31 -11.69 2.21
N THR A 73 12.34 -10.46 2.73
CA THR A 73 13.43 -10.00 3.58
C THR A 73 13.16 -10.40 5.03
N GLY A 74 13.66 -11.58 5.40
CA GLY A 74 13.70 -12.03 6.79
C GLY A 74 13.78 -13.55 6.92
N GLU A 75 14.86 -14.16 6.46
CA GLU A 75 15.50 -15.28 7.15
C GLU A 75 16.56 -14.73 8.10
#